data_AF-A0A2E6CFJ9-F1
#
_entry.id   AF-A0A2E6CFJ9-F1
#
_cell.length_a   1.000
_cell.length_b   1.000
_cell.length_c   1.000
_cell.angle_alpha   90.00
_cell.angle_beta   90.00
_cell.angle_gamma   90.00
#
_symmetry.space_group_name_H-M   'P 1'
#
loop_
_entity.id
_entity.type
_entity.pdbx_description
1 polymer ?
#
loop_
_entity_poly.entity_id
_entity_poly.type
_entity_poly.pdbx_seq_one_letter_code
_entity_poly.pdbx_strand_id
1 'polypeptide(L)'
;MEHRAFSRILSEPRSVRWIWFVYLLLYAIAIPWYWPEGYVGPIVMGFPLWVAVTLSAIFALACWTVFVIYHFWQTVEEEEE
;
A
#
# COMPACT_ATOMS: atom_id res chain seq x y z
N MET A 1 27.42 22.44 -14.54
CA MET A 1 26.57 21.67 -15.46
C MET A 1 25.90 20.60 -14.63
N GLU A 2 24.63 20.80 -14.28
CA GLU A 2 23.86 19.77 -13.57
C GLU A 2 23.48 18.70 -14.59
N HIS A 3 24.16 17.56 -14.55
CA HIS A 3 23.78 16.39 -15.33
C HIS A 3 22.47 15.87 -14.76
N ARG A 4 21.35 16.17 -15.44
CA ARG A 4 20.05 15.59 -15.10
C ARG A 4 20.06 14.15 -15.59
N ALA A 5 20.37 13.21 -14.70
CA ALA A 5 20.15 11.79 -14.93
C ALA A 5 18.67 11.58 -15.28
N PHE A 6 18.39 11.17 -16.52
CA PHE A 6 17.05 10.80 -16.93
C PHE A 6 16.81 9.33 -16.58
N SER A 7 16.11 9.07 -15.48
CA SER A 7 15.68 7.72 -15.14
C SER A 7 14.64 7.23 -16.16
N ARG A 8 14.96 6.21 -16.97
CA ARG A 8 13.96 5.57 -17.83
C ARG A 8 13.14 4.58 -17.01
N ILE A 9 11.82 4.76 -16.99
CA ILE A 9 10.88 3.81 -16.36
C ILE A 9 10.71 2.62 -17.33
N LEU A 10 11.21 1.43 -16.95
CA LEU A 10 11.13 0.22 -17.79
C LEU A 10 9.82 -0.55 -17.60
N SER A 11 9.26 -0.52 -16.40
CA SER A 11 8.02 -1.22 -16.05
C SER A 11 7.03 -0.22 -15.48
N GLU A 12 5.83 -0.19 -16.07
CA GLU A 12 4.76 0.70 -15.64
C GLU A 12 3.84 -0.07 -14.66
N PRO A 13 3.85 0.22 -13.35
CA PRO A 13 3.08 -0.54 -12.36
C PRO A 13 1.56 -0.52 -12.62
N ARG A 14 1.10 0.46 -13.41
CA ARG A 14 -0.31 0.60 -13.80
C ARG A 14 -0.84 -0.56 -14.66
N SER A 15 0.03 -1.32 -15.34
CA SER A 15 -0.43 -2.40 -16.24
C SER A 15 -0.86 -3.65 -15.46
N VAL A 16 -0.42 -3.80 -14.21
CA VAL A 16 -0.66 -4.98 -13.39
C VAL A 16 -1.97 -4.82 -12.60
N ARG A 17 -3.09 -5.14 -13.26
CA ARG A 17 -4.45 -5.07 -12.70
C ARG A 17 -4.62 -5.75 -11.33
N TRP A 18 -3.88 -6.83 -11.05
CA TRP A 18 -3.96 -7.54 -9.77
C TRP A 18 -3.56 -6.68 -8.56
N ILE A 19 -2.64 -5.74 -8.73
CA ILE A 19 -2.18 -4.85 -7.64
C ILE A 19 -3.35 -4.01 -7.09
N TRP A 20 -4.22 -3.54 -7.97
CA TRP A 20 -5.41 -2.77 -7.61
C TRP A 20 -6.44 -3.58 -6.84
N PHE A 21 -6.58 -4.88 -7.14
CA PHE A 21 -7.46 -5.76 -6.38
C PHE A 21 -6.98 -5.91 -4.92
N VAL A 22 -5.67 -6.02 -4.70
CA VAL A 22 -5.10 -6.08 -3.35
C VAL A 22 -5.34 -4.76 -2.61
N TYR A 23 -5.15 -3.60 -3.26
CA TYR A 23 -5.47 -2.31 -2.67
C TYR A 23 -6.96 -2.21 -2.29
N LEU A 24 -7.87 -2.60 -3.17
CA LEU A 24 -9.31 -2.55 -2.92
C LEU A 24 -9.69 -3.44 -1.73
N LEU A 25 -9.12 -4.64 -1.64
CA LEU A 25 -9.32 -5.55 -0.51
C LEU A 25 -8.82 -4.92 0.80
N LEU A 26 -7.61 -4.37 0.81
CA LEU A 26 -7.03 -3.75 1.99
C LEU A 26 -7.84 -2.52 2.44
N TYR A 27 -8.33 -1.69 1.52
CA TYR A 27 -9.23 -0.57 1.84
C TYR A 27 -10.56 -1.06 2.40
N ALA A 28 -11.15 -2.11 1.83
CA ALA A 28 -12.40 -2.69 2.33
C ALA A 28 -12.27 -3.22 3.76
N ILE A 29 -11.09 -3.71 4.15
CA ILE A 29 -10.78 -4.16 5.51
C ILE A 29 -10.49 -2.97 6.45
N ALA A 30 -9.76 -1.96 5.96
CA ALA A 30 -9.36 -0.80 6.75
C ALA A 30 -10.56 0.03 7.21
N ILE A 31 -11.57 0.19 6.36
CA ILE A 31 -12.79 0.88 6.70
C ILE A 31 -13.66 -0.05 7.56
N PRO A 32 -14.09 0.33 8.77
CA PRO A 32 -14.83 -0.54 9.67
C PRO A 32 -16.36 -0.58 9.37
N TRP A 33 -16.78 -0.52 8.10
CA TRP A 33 -18.20 -0.50 7.68
C TRP A 33 -18.95 -1.81 7.97
N TYR A 34 -18.22 -2.90 8.17
CA TYR A 34 -18.76 -4.23 8.51
C TYR A 34 -19.01 -4.43 10.00
N TRP A 35 -18.61 -3.49 10.86
CA TRP A 35 -18.89 -3.52 12.29
C TRP A 35 -20.23 -2.84 12.61
N PRO A 36 -21.00 -3.35 13.58
CA PRO A 36 -22.25 -2.70 14.01
C PRO A 36 -22.00 -1.31 14.59
N GLU A 37 -22.97 -0.42 14.41
CA GLU A 37 -22.95 0.90 15.04
C GLU A 37 -22.89 0.76 16.57
N GLY A 38 -21.99 1.50 17.22
CA GLY A 38 -21.78 1.42 18.67
C GLY A 38 -21.01 0.17 19.14
N TYR A 39 -20.46 -0.64 18.23
CA TYR A 39 -19.64 -1.78 18.60
C TYR A 39 -18.29 -1.35 19.19
N VAL A 40 -18.18 -1.41 20.52
CA VAL A 40 -16.90 -1.18 21.24
C VAL A 40 -16.01 -2.43 21.19
N GLY A 41 -16.61 -3.62 21.05
CA GLY A 41 -15.89 -4.89 20.89
C GLY A 41 -14.92 -5.22 22.03
N PRO A 42 -14.12 -6.29 21.86
CA PRO A 42 -13.02 -6.59 22.77
C PRO A 42 -11.97 -5.48 22.71
N ILE A 43 -11.44 -5.08 23.87
CA ILE A 43 -10.33 -4.13 23.92
C ILE A 43 -9.02 -4.88 23.74
N VAL A 44 -8.26 -4.51 22.70
CA VAL A 44 -6.93 -5.01 22.38
C VAL A 44 -5.93 -3.88 22.59
N MET A 45 -4.97 -4.07 23.49
CA MET A 45 -3.92 -3.08 23.80
C MET A 45 -4.46 -1.68 24.17
N GLY A 46 -5.64 -1.60 24.80
CA GLY A 46 -6.27 -0.33 25.19
C GLY A 46 -7.19 0.30 24.14
N PHE A 47 -7.33 -0.31 22.96
CA PHE A 47 -8.23 0.16 21.90
C PHE A 47 -9.30 -0.87 21.53
N PRO A 48 -10.47 -0.46 21.03
CA PRO A 48 -11.42 -1.38 20.41
C PRO A 48 -10.77 -2.25 19.35
N LEU A 49 -11.17 -3.52 19.24
CA LEU A 49 -10.62 -4.47 18.26
C LEU A 49 -10.65 -3.92 16.83
N TRP A 50 -11.71 -3.21 16.45
CA TRP A 50 -11.82 -2.62 15.11
C TRP A 50 -10.70 -1.60 14.83
N VAL A 51 -10.23 -0.86 15.85
CA VAL A 51 -9.08 0.06 15.72
C VAL A 51 -7.81 -0.71 15.41
N ALA A 52 -7.57 -1.82 16.11
CA ALA A 52 -6.40 -2.66 15.86
C ALA A 52 -6.42 -3.27 14.46
N VAL A 53 -7.59 -3.68 13.97
CA VAL A 53 -7.77 -4.18 12.59
C VAL A 53 -7.49 -3.09 11.56
N THR A 54 -8.07 -1.89 11.73
CA THR A 54 -7.83 -0.76 10.83
C THR A 54 -6.34 -0.36 10.80
N LEU A 55 -5.68 -0.28 11.96
CA LEU A 55 -4.25 0.02 12.04
C LEU A 55 -3.40 -1.03 11.32
N SER A 56 -3.72 -2.31 11.53
CA SER A 56 -3.02 -3.41 10.85
C SER A 56 -3.23 -3.36 9.33
N ALA A 57 -4.43 -3.01 8.87
CA ALA A 57 -4.72 -2.87 7.44
C ALA A 57 -3.98 -1.67 6.81
N ILE A 58 -3.87 -0.53 7.51
CA ILE A 58 -3.08 0.63 7.05
C ILE A 58 -1.59 0.29 6.99
N PHE A 59 -1.08 -0.43 7.99
CA PHE A 59 0.29 -0.91 7.98
C PHE A 59 0.55 -1.84 6.78
N ALA A 60 -0.36 -2.79 6.54
CA ALA A 60 -0.29 -3.66 5.37
C ALA A 60 -0.37 -2.88 4.05
N LEU A 61 -1.19 -1.82 3.96
CA LEU A 61 -1.22 -0.92 2.80
C LEU A 61 0.13 -0.24 2.56
N ALA A 62 0.77 0.25 3.61
CA ALA A 62 2.10 0.86 3.50
C ALA A 62 3.14 -0.15 3.02
N CYS A 63 3.19 -1.34 3.62
CA CYS A 63 4.09 -2.42 3.19
C CYS A 63 3.83 -2.85 1.74
N TRP A 64 2.55 -3.00 1.38
CA TRP A 64 2.15 -3.33 0.01
C TRP A 64 2.59 -2.25 -0.98
N THR A 65 2.47 -0.98 -0.61
CA THR A 65 2.90 0.15 -1.44
C THR A 65 4.40 0.14 -1.67
N VAL A 66 5.18 -0.08 -0.60
CA VAL A 66 6.64 -0.22 -0.70
C VAL A 66 7.02 -1.42 -1.58
N PHE A 67 6.37 -2.56 -1.40
CA PHE A 67 6.59 -3.74 -2.24
C PHE A 67 6.28 -3.47 -3.72
N VAL A 68 5.17 -2.79 -3.99
CA VAL A 68 4.74 -2.44 -5.35
C VAL A 68 5.78 -1.52 -6.00
N ILE A 69 6.24 -0.50 -5.29
CA ILE A 69 7.27 0.42 -5.79
C ILE A 69 8.56 -0.38 -6.04
N TYR A 70 9.05 -1.13 -5.04
CA TYR A 70 10.33 -1.83 -5.18
C TYR A 70 10.35 -2.88 -6.30
N HIS A 71 9.26 -3.60 -6.50
CA HIS A 71 9.20 -4.69 -7.48
C HIS A 71 8.74 -4.26 -8.86
N PHE A 72 7.77 -3.34 -8.95
CA PHE A 72 7.15 -2.95 -10.23
C PHE A 72 7.59 -1.57 -10.72
N TRP A 73 8.25 -0.75 -9.89
CA TRP A 73 8.90 0.49 -10.31
C TRP A 73 10.39 0.26 -10.57
N GLN A 74 10.70 -0.52 -11.61
CA GLN A 74 12.09 -0.67 -12.06
C GLN A 74 12.47 0.51 -12.97
N THR A 75 13.32 1.38 -12.46
CA THR A 75 14.02 2.41 -13.22
C THR A 75 15.43 1.92 -13.50
N VAL A 76 15.85 1.91 -14.77
CA VAL A 76 17.27 1.76 -15.09
C VAL A 76 17.85 3.16 -15.20
N GLU A 77 18.86 3.44 -14.39
CA GLU A 77 19.76 4.58 -14.61
C GLU A 77 20.58 4.25 -15.86
N GLU A 78 20.42 5.05 -16.92
CA GLU A 78 21.37 5.01 -18.02
C GLU A 78 22.67 5.63 -17.51
N GLU A 79 23.68 4.81 -17.23
CA GLU A 79 25.06 5.27 -17.30
C GLU A 79 25.36 5.58 -18.78
N GLU A 80 25.53 6.86 -19.11
CA GLU A 80 26.07 7.27 -20.41
C GLU A 80 27.50 6.73 -20.52
N GLU A 81 27.70 5.63 -21.27
CA GLU A 81 29.02 5.23 -21.82
C GLU A 81 29.43 6.16 -22.98
#